data_AF-T2JPH1-F1
#
_entry.id   AF-T2JPH1-F1
#
_cell.length_a   1.000
_cell.length_b   1.000
_cell.length_c   1.000
_cell.angle_alpha   90.00
_cell.angle_beta   90.00
_cell.angle_gamma   90.00
#
_symmetry.space_group_name_H-M   'P 1'
#
loop_
_entity.id
_entity.type
_entity.pdbx_description
1 polymer ?
#
loop_
_entity_poly.entity_id
_entity_poly.type
_entity_poly.pdbx_seq_one_letter_code
_entity_poly.pdbx_strand_id
1 'polypeptide(L)'
;MKLTVPLSQQEKIDFYHDLLRQAYSQQKSFNWCDRQYKMRYGQHPHVQWRKGAIFGDDPTPQQKSAYQQYLKAIAQQAHLSQDWIQANQWEM
;
A
#
# COMPACT_ATOMS: atom_id res chain seq x y z
N MET A 1 33.30 -5.28 10.91
CA MET A 1 32.01 -4.96 11.57
C MET A 1 31.12 -4.27 10.54
N LYS A 2 30.00 -4.87 10.12
CA LYS A 2 29.02 -4.16 9.29
C LYS A 2 28.28 -3.20 10.22
N LEU A 3 28.56 -1.91 10.11
CA LEU A 3 27.77 -0.86 10.75
C LEU A 3 26.34 -0.98 10.20
N THR A 4 25.46 -1.62 10.94
CA THR A 4 24.02 -1.58 10.67
C THR A 4 23.55 -0.18 11.05
N VAL A 5 23.65 0.76 10.10
CA VAL A 5 22.99 2.05 10.24
C VAL A 5 21.50 1.76 10.49
N PRO A 6 20.90 2.25 11.59
CA PRO A 6 19.48 2.11 11.80
C PRO A 6 18.78 2.80 10.62
N LEU A 7 18.05 2.03 9.81
CA LEU A 7 17.27 2.56 8.71
C LEU A 7 16.35 3.65 9.26
N SER A 8 16.49 4.84 8.69
CA SER A 8 15.68 5.99 9.05
C SER A 8 14.20 5.66 8.84
N GLN A 9 13.32 6.33 9.60
CA GLN A 9 11.89 6.17 9.43
C GLN A 9 11.45 6.44 7.98
N GLN A 10 12.14 7.38 7.30
CA GLN A 10 11.90 7.70 5.90
C GLN A 10 12.18 6.51 4.98
N GLU A 11 13.31 5.82 5.13
CA GLU A 11 13.63 4.64 4.29
C GLU A 11 12.60 3.50 4.46
N LYS A 12 12.02 3.37 5.66
CA LYS A 12 10.94 2.41 5.91
C LYS A 12 9.65 2.80 5.18
N ILE A 13 9.31 4.08 5.20
CA ILE A 13 8.14 4.64 4.49
C ILE A 13 8.33 4.45 2.98
N ASP A 14 9.49 4.85 2.45
CA ASP A 14 9.78 4.75 1.01
C ASP A 14 9.71 3.31 0.52
N PHE A 15 10.30 2.37 1.27
CA PHE A 15 10.18 0.94 0.96
C PHE A 15 8.72 0.46 0.95
N TYR A 16 7.90 0.93 1.89
CA TYR A 16 6.49 0.56 1.93
C TYR A 16 5.70 1.17 0.76
N HIS A 17 6.00 2.41 0.38
CA HIS A 17 5.42 3.06 -0.80
C HIS A 17 5.79 2.31 -2.09
N ASP A 18 7.04 1.82 -2.20
CA ASP A 18 7.44 0.97 -3.32
C ASP A 18 6.63 -0.33 -3.39
N LEU A 19 6.38 -0.97 -2.25
CA LEU A 19 5.54 -2.16 -2.19
C LEU A 19 4.10 -1.86 -2.63
N LEU A 20 3.54 -0.73 -2.20
CA LEU A 20 2.18 -0.32 -2.56
C LEU A 20 2.05 -0.03 -4.06
N ARG A 21 3.04 0.66 -4.66
CA ARG A 21 3.10 0.90 -6.11
C ARG A 21 3.22 -0.40 -6.90
N GLN A 22 4.04 -1.35 -6.41
CA GLN A 22 4.13 -2.68 -7.01
C GLN A 22 2.83 -3.46 -6.91
N ALA A 23 2.17 -3.41 -5.76
CA ALA A 23 0.88 -4.08 -5.58
C ALA A 23 -0.18 -3.51 -6.51
N TYR A 24 -0.23 -2.18 -6.67
CA TYR A 24 -1.10 -1.52 -7.64
C TYR A 24 -0.84 -2.00 -9.07
N SER A 25 0.42 -1.98 -9.52
CA SER A 25 0.79 -2.43 -10.87
C SER A 25 0.52 -3.92 -11.12
N GLN A 26 0.60 -4.76 -10.08
CA GLN A 26 0.47 -6.22 -10.20
C GLN A 26 -0.89 -6.75 -9.70
N GLN A 27 -1.85 -5.86 -9.41
CA GLN A 27 -3.16 -6.20 -8.86
C GLN A 27 -3.09 -7.09 -7.60
N LYS A 28 -2.10 -6.86 -6.73
CA LYS A 28 -1.93 -7.61 -5.46
C LYS A 28 -2.64 -6.90 -4.32
N SER A 29 -3.10 -7.66 -3.32
CA SER A 29 -3.70 -7.07 -2.12
C SER A 29 -2.67 -6.37 -1.22
N PHE A 30 -3.13 -5.40 -0.44
CA PHE A 30 -2.29 -4.70 0.54
C PHE A 30 -1.75 -5.62 1.64
N ASN A 31 -2.44 -6.74 1.92
CA ASN A 31 -1.95 -7.76 2.83
C ASN A 31 -0.60 -8.33 2.37
N TRP A 32 -0.36 -8.39 1.06
CA TRP A 32 0.94 -8.76 0.53
C TRP A 32 2.01 -7.72 0.91
N CYS A 33 1.71 -6.43 0.78
CA CYS A 33 2.61 -5.34 1.17
C CYS A 33 2.96 -5.40 2.67
N ASP A 34 1.94 -5.55 3.53
CA ASP A 34 2.13 -5.66 4.97
C ASP A 34 3.00 -6.86 5.35
N ARG A 35 2.81 -8.00 4.66
CA ARG A 35 3.62 -9.20 4.86
C ARG A 35 5.07 -8.97 4.45
N GLN A 36 5.31 -8.37 3.28
CA GLN A 36 6.67 -8.05 2.82
C GLN A 36 7.37 -7.07 3.78
N TYR A 37 6.67 -6.04 4.23
CA TYR A 37 7.19 -5.09 5.20
C TYR A 37 7.53 -5.75 6.54
N LYS A 38 6.62 -6.59 7.07
CA LYS A 38 6.85 -7.34 8.31
C LYS A 38 8.01 -8.32 8.20
N MET A 39 8.18 -8.99 7.06
CA MET A 39 9.32 -9.88 6.83
C MET A 39 10.66 -9.13 6.89
N ARG A 40 10.70 -7.87 6.43
CA ARG A 40 11.92 -7.05 6.41
C ARG A 40 12.22 -6.39 7.76
N TYR A 41 11.19 -5.91 8.46
CA TYR A 41 11.36 -5.05 9.64
C TYR A 41 10.83 -5.65 10.95
N GLY A 42 10.24 -6.84 10.93
CA GLY A 42 9.68 -7.52 12.11
C GLY A 42 8.41 -6.90 12.68
N GLN A 43 7.92 -5.80 12.12
CA GLN A 43 6.75 -5.05 12.60
C GLN A 43 5.79 -4.74 11.45
N HIS A 44 4.54 -4.43 11.77
CA HIS A 44 3.57 -3.96 10.77
C HIS A 44 3.85 -2.48 10.38
N PRO A 45 3.56 -2.09 9.13
CA PRO A 45 3.65 -0.71 8.70
C PRO A 45 2.54 0.13 9.34
N HIS A 46 2.76 1.44 9.47
CA HIS A 46 1.74 2.33 10.00
C HIS A 46 0.66 2.58 8.94
N VAL A 47 -0.63 2.50 9.30
CA VAL A 47 -1.75 2.63 8.35
C VAL A 47 -1.73 3.99 7.64
N GLN A 48 -1.28 5.04 8.32
CA GLN A 48 -1.18 6.38 7.75
C GLN A 48 -0.19 6.48 6.57
N TRP A 49 0.79 5.57 6.47
CA TRP A 49 1.75 5.53 5.36
C TRP A 49 1.16 4.99 4.05
N ARG A 50 -0.12 4.63 4.05
CA ARG A 50 -0.78 4.16 2.83
C ARG A 50 -1.32 5.31 1.99
N LYS A 51 -1.62 6.45 2.62
CA LYS A 51 -2.20 7.61 1.97
C LYS A 51 -1.13 8.32 1.14
N GLY A 52 -1.45 8.60 -0.11
CA GLY A 52 -0.57 9.26 -1.08
C GLY A 52 0.59 8.38 -1.54
N ALA A 53 0.59 7.09 -1.20
CA ALA A 53 1.70 6.21 -1.50
C ALA A 53 1.76 5.80 -2.98
N ILE A 54 0.60 5.79 -3.66
CA ILE A 54 0.49 5.35 -5.05
C ILE A 54 0.53 6.55 -6.00
N PHE A 55 -0.24 7.60 -5.71
CA PHE A 55 -0.37 8.76 -6.59
C PHE A 55 0.16 10.07 -6.02
N GLY A 56 0.64 10.10 -4.77
CA GLY A 56 1.01 11.33 -4.06
C GLY A 56 -0.18 11.94 -3.31
N ASP A 57 0.04 13.09 -2.68
CA ASP A 57 -0.95 13.73 -1.80
C ASP A 57 -2.20 14.29 -2.52
N ASP A 58 -2.12 14.52 -3.83
CA ASP A 58 -3.20 15.06 -4.66
C ASP A 58 -3.44 14.20 -5.92
N PRO A 59 -4.15 13.06 -5.79
CA PRO A 59 -4.50 12.23 -6.93
C PRO A 59 -5.55 12.91 -7.81
N THR A 60 -5.33 12.84 -9.12
CA THR A 60 -6.31 13.34 -10.11
C THR A 60 -7.60 12.50 -10.07
N PRO A 61 -8.76 13.05 -10.51
CA PRO A 61 -10.01 12.29 -10.57
C PRO A 61 -9.93 10.96 -11.35
N GLN A 62 -9.08 10.93 -12.39
CA GLN A 62 -8.82 9.73 -13.19
C GLN A 62 -8.06 8.67 -12.37
N GLN A 63 -7.05 9.08 -11.60
CA GLN A 63 -6.31 8.19 -10.69
C GLN A 63 -7.20 7.65 -9.57
N LYS A 64 -8.07 8.49 -8.99
CA LYS A 64 -9.08 8.05 -8.01
C LYS A 64 -10.00 6.97 -8.58
N SER A 65 -10.46 7.18 -9.81
CA SER A 65 -11.32 6.22 -10.52
C SER A 65 -10.58 4.90 -10.80
N ALA A 66 -9.32 4.98 -11.25
CA ALA A 66 -8.47 3.81 -11.50
C ALA A 66 -8.20 3.03 -10.20
N TYR A 67 -7.95 3.73 -9.09
CA TYR A 67 -7.78 3.13 -7.78
C TYR A 67 -9.03 2.39 -7.31
N GLN A 68 -10.21 2.97 -7.51
CA GLN A 68 -11.47 2.31 -7.17
C GLN A 68 -11.69 1.03 -7.99
N GLN A 69 -11.33 1.03 -9.28
CA GLN A 69 -11.38 -0.17 -10.12
C GLN A 69 -10.41 -1.24 -9.63
N TYR A 70 -9.20 -0.84 -9.24
CA TYR A 70 -8.20 -1.73 -8.65
C TYR A 70 -8.70 -2.37 -7.34
N LEU A 71 -9.31 -1.60 -6.44
CA LEU A 71 -9.89 -2.15 -5.20
C LEU A 71 -11.02 -3.15 -5.48
N LYS A 72 -11.88 -2.87 -6.46
CA LYS A 72 -12.95 -3.79 -6.89
C LYS A 72 -12.37 -5.10 -7.45
N ALA A 73 -11.30 -5.02 -8.25
CA ALA A 73 -10.64 -6.20 -8.80
C ALA A 73 -10.08 -7.12 -7.69
N ILE A 74 -9.39 -6.53 -6.71
CA ILE A 74 -8.88 -7.30 -5.56
C ILE A 74 -10.03 -7.90 -4.75
N ALA A 75 -11.06 -7.10 -4.46
CA ALA A 75 -12.20 -7.58 -3.69
C ALA A 75 -12.91 -8.75 -4.38
N GLN A 76 -13.06 -8.69 -5.71
CA GLN A 76 -13.62 -9.79 -6.49
C GLN A 76 -12.74 -11.04 -6.46
N GLN A 77 -11.43 -10.89 -6.64
CA GLN A 77 -10.48 -12.01 -6.64
C GLN A 77 -10.39 -12.72 -5.28
N ALA A 78 -10.49 -11.96 -4.19
CA ALA A 78 -10.35 -12.45 -2.83
C ALA A 78 -11.69 -12.64 -2.09
N HIS A 79 -12.83 -12.51 -2.80
CA HIS A 79 -14.19 -12.59 -2.24
C HIS A 79 -14.41 -11.67 -1.02
N LEU A 80 -13.89 -10.44 -1.08
CA LEU A 80 -13.99 -9.44 -0.01
C LEU A 80 -15.27 -8.61 -0.15
N SER A 81 -15.77 -8.10 0.98
CA SER A 81 -17.00 -7.31 1.04
C SER A 81 -16.81 -5.87 0.51
N GLN A 82 -17.93 -5.20 0.25
CA GLN A 82 -17.95 -3.76 -0.04
C GLN A 82 -17.37 -2.92 1.10
N ASP A 83 -17.56 -3.32 2.37
CA ASP A 83 -16.96 -2.64 3.52
C ASP A 83 -15.43 -2.64 3.45
N TRP A 84 -14.84 -3.73 2.96
CA TRP A 84 -13.40 -3.77 2.73
C TRP A 84 -12.98 -2.74 1.68
N ILE A 85 -13.71 -2.61 0.59
CA ILE A 85 -13.41 -1.59 -0.43
C ILE A 85 -13.43 -0.20 0.21
N GLN A 86 -14.50 0.15 0.96
CA GLN A 86 -14.65 1.44 1.63
C GLN A 86 -13.53 1.73 2.64
N ALA A 87 -13.15 0.74 3.45
CA ALA A 87 -12.07 0.87 4.42
C ALA A 87 -10.68 1.08 3.77
N ASN A 88 -10.53 0.77 2.49
CA ASN A 88 -9.26 0.84 1.75
C ASN A 88 -9.19 2.00 0.71
N GLN A 89 -10.16 2.92 0.72
CA GLN A 89 -10.23 4.10 -0.18
C GLN A 89 -9.30 5.25 0.24
N TRP A 90 -8.03 4.98 0.49
CA TRP A 90 -7.12 5.99 1.05
C TRP A 90 -6.66 7.06 0.04
N GLU A 91 -6.69 6.73 -1.25
CA GLU A 91 -6.29 7.63 -2.35
C GLU A 91 -7.49 8.43 -2.93
N MET A 92 -8.63 8.50 -2.22
CA MET A 92 -9.82 9.24 -2.65
C MET A 92 -9.84 10.70 -2.20
#